data_AF-A0A1B6F3E7-F1
#
_entry.id   AF-A0A1B6F3E7-F1
#
_cell.length_a   1.000
_cell.length_b   1.000
_cell.length_c   1.000
_cell.angle_alpha   90.00
_cell.angle_beta   90.00
_cell.angle_gamma   90.00
#
_symmetry.space_group_name_H-M   'P 1'
#
loop_
_entity.id
_entity.type
_entity.pdbx_description
1 polymer ?
#
loop_
_entity_poly.entity_id
_entity_poly.type
_entity_poly.pdbx_seq_one_letter_code
_entity_poly.pdbx_strand_id
1 'polypeptide(L)'
;MVVLPLVSTVVKAAGRTMIDNVGERWAKVRDLGIGKALAATVAAHINSVSVGMCQGYSAILIPQLQDPTSPLQVNTEEASWIASLGVITNPLGAILSGLLMEWLGRKKAVQLVSIPFLLGWLIIAVSSNLFILCIGRAIT
;
A
#
# COMPACT_ATOMS: atom_id res chain seq x y z
N MET A 1 -21.80 64.47 14.10
CA MET A 1 -22.03 63.76 12.82
C MET A 1 -20.74 63.33 12.09
N VAL A 2 -19.54 63.35 12.69
CA VAL A 2 -18.25 63.09 11.99
C VAL A 2 -17.61 61.73 12.33
N VAL A 3 -18.21 60.92 13.21
CA VAL A 3 -17.60 59.66 13.70
C VAL A 3 -17.90 58.44 12.79
N LEU A 4 -19.03 58.46 12.05
CA LEU A 4 -19.47 57.37 11.17
C LEU A 4 -18.51 57.01 10.02
N PRO A 5 -17.89 57.97 9.30
CA PRO A 5 -16.97 57.64 8.20
C PRO A 5 -15.67 57.00 8.68
N LEU A 6 -15.18 57.39 9.87
CA LEU A 6 -13.93 56.86 10.43
C LEU A 6 -14.10 55.40 10.85
N VAL A 7 -15.21 55.07 11.53
CA VAL A 7 -15.54 53.71 11.95
C VAL A 7 -15.73 52.78 10.74
N SER A 8 -16.43 53.26 9.70
CA SER A 8 -16.62 52.49 8.45
C SER A 8 -15.29 52.18 7.76
N THR A 9 -14.35 53.13 7.77
CA THR A 9 -13.03 52.97 7.13
C THR A 9 -12.16 51.97 7.88
N VAL A 10 -12.16 52.03 9.23
CA VAL A 10 -11.42 51.08 10.08
C VAL A 10 -11.97 49.67 9.95
N VAL A 11 -13.30 49.50 9.97
CA VAL A 11 -13.94 48.18 9.79
C VAL A 11 -13.65 47.59 8.41
N LYS A 12 -13.66 48.41 7.35
CA LYS A 12 -13.27 47.96 5.99
C LYS A 12 -11.79 47.58 5.90
N ALA A 13 -10.90 48.32 6.54
CA ALA A 13 -9.48 48.02 6.57
C ALA A 13 -9.19 46.72 7.33
N ALA A 14 -9.81 46.52 8.51
CA ALA A 14 -9.72 45.30 9.29
C ALA A 14 -10.31 44.08 8.56
N GLY A 15 -11.43 44.27 7.84
CA GLY A 15 -12.01 43.23 6.99
C GLY A 15 -11.08 42.82 5.85
N ARG A 16 -10.40 43.79 5.22
CA ARG A 16 -9.45 43.52 4.13
C ARG A 16 -8.22 42.77 4.62
N THR A 17 -7.60 43.21 5.72
CA THR A 17 -6.46 42.50 6.30
C THR A 17 -6.81 41.09 6.78
N MET A 18 -8.02 40.88 7.29
CA MET A 18 -8.49 39.53 7.62
C MET A 18 -8.62 38.64 6.38
N ILE A 19 -9.19 39.14 5.28
CA ILE A 19 -9.33 38.39 4.03
C ILE A 19 -7.96 38.06 3.43
N ASP A 20 -7.03 39.02 3.45
CA ASP A 20 -5.67 38.83 2.93
C ASP A 20 -4.92 37.75 3.74
N ASN A 21 -5.02 37.77 5.08
CA ASN A 21 -4.44 36.76 5.96
C ASN A 21 -5.01 35.35 5.73
N VAL A 22 -6.32 35.27 5.42
CA VAL A 22 -6.96 34.00 5.07
C VAL A 22 -6.45 33.51 3.72
N GLY A 23 -6.35 34.39 2.72
CA GLY A 23 -5.80 34.09 1.40
C GLY A 23 -4.37 33.57 1.45
N GLU A 24 -3.49 34.20 2.24
CA GLU A 24 -2.11 33.74 2.44
C GLU A 24 -2.04 32.37 3.11
N ARG A 25 -2.88 32.10 4.12
CA ARG A 25 -2.94 30.76 4.74
C ARG A 25 -3.35 29.70 3.72
N TRP A 26 -4.33 29.97 2.87
CA TRP A 26 -4.77 29.03 1.83
C TRP A 26 -3.71 28.83 0.74
N ALA A 27 -3.00 29.88 0.32
CA ALA A 27 -1.88 29.77 -0.61
C ALA A 27 -0.77 28.90 -0.04
N LYS A 28 -0.41 29.12 1.24
CA LYS A 28 0.57 28.31 1.96
C LYS A 28 0.13 26.85 2.06
N VAL A 29 -1.15 26.58 2.34
CA VAL A 29 -1.70 25.22 2.40
C VAL A 29 -1.66 24.51 1.04
N ARG A 30 -1.95 25.22 -0.05
CA ARG A 30 -1.83 24.68 -1.41
C ARG A 30 -0.37 24.37 -1.76
N ASP A 31 0.57 25.21 -1.31
CA ASP A 31 2.00 25.03 -1.52
C ASP A 31 2.63 23.95 -0.61
N LEU A 32 1.93 23.51 0.45
CA LEU A 32 2.36 22.39 1.31
C LEU A 32 2.39 21.04 0.57
N GLY A 33 1.97 20.96 -0.69
CA GLY A 33 2.13 19.77 -1.51
C GLY A 33 1.24 18.60 -1.09
N ILE A 34 0.12 18.87 -0.39
CA ILE A 34 -0.79 17.87 0.17
C ILE A 34 -1.31 16.87 -0.87
N GLY A 35 -1.55 17.31 -2.11
CA GLY A 35 -1.97 16.43 -3.20
C GLY A 35 -0.89 15.41 -3.59
N LYS A 36 0.39 15.82 -3.59
CA LYS A 36 1.52 14.90 -3.82
C LYS A 36 1.68 13.94 -2.65
N ALA A 37 1.49 14.41 -1.43
CA ALA A 37 1.53 13.57 -0.24
C ALA A 37 0.43 12.50 -0.26
N LEU A 38 -0.81 12.89 -0.58
CA LEU A 38 -1.94 11.97 -0.71
C LEU A 38 -1.71 10.93 -1.82
N ALA A 39 -1.24 11.35 -2.99
CA ALA A 39 -0.92 10.44 -4.07
C ALA A 39 0.19 9.43 -3.66
N ALA A 40 1.21 9.90 -2.93
CA ALA A 40 2.29 9.04 -2.44
C ALA A 40 1.82 8.05 -1.37
N THR A 41 0.95 8.45 -0.44
CA THR A 41 0.43 7.55 0.59
C THR A 41 -0.51 6.51 0.00
N VAL A 42 -1.38 6.89 -0.92
CA VAL A 42 -2.23 5.95 -1.67
C VAL A 42 -1.35 4.94 -2.43
N ALA A 43 -0.34 5.42 -3.17
CA ALA A 43 0.58 4.54 -3.89
C ALA A 43 1.32 3.58 -2.96
N ALA A 44 1.75 4.03 -1.78
CA ALA A 44 2.40 3.18 -0.79
C ALA A 44 1.44 2.10 -0.24
N HIS A 45 0.19 2.47 0.04
CA HIS A 45 -0.79 1.55 0.62
C HIS A 45 -1.33 0.49 -0.34
N ILE A 46 -1.20 0.67 -1.66
CA ILE A 46 -1.51 -0.40 -2.64
C ILE A 46 -0.73 -1.68 -2.31
N ASN A 47 0.53 -1.56 -1.89
CA ASN A 47 1.32 -2.71 -1.45
C ASN A 47 0.70 -3.38 -0.22
N SER A 48 0.22 -2.60 0.76
CA SER A 48 -0.46 -3.14 1.94
C SER A 48 -1.72 -3.93 1.59
N VAL A 49 -2.48 -3.48 0.59
CA VAL A 49 -3.65 -4.24 0.10
C VAL A 49 -3.20 -5.56 -0.53
N SER A 50 -2.13 -5.56 -1.33
CA SER A 50 -1.56 -6.78 -1.90
C SER A 50 -1.15 -7.78 -0.82
N VAL A 51 -0.51 -7.33 0.27
CA VAL A 51 -0.16 -8.20 1.41
C VAL A 51 -1.42 -8.83 2.02
N GLY A 52 -2.49 -8.04 2.21
CA GLY A 52 -3.76 -8.56 2.71
C GLY A 52 -4.37 -9.65 1.83
N MET A 53 -4.30 -9.47 0.49
CA MET A 53 -4.73 -10.49 -0.46
C MET A 53 -3.89 -11.77 -0.34
N CYS A 54 -2.55 -11.65 -0.25
CA CYS A 54 -1.67 -12.81 -0.09
C CYS A 54 -1.97 -13.63 1.17
N GLN A 55 -2.31 -12.97 2.29
CA GLN A 55 -2.65 -13.65 3.54
C GLN A 55 -4.01 -14.38 3.46
N GLY A 56 -4.99 -13.80 2.76
CA GLY A 56 -6.30 -14.42 2.55
C GLY A 56 -6.32 -15.48 1.45
N TYR A 57 -5.33 -15.51 0.55
CA TYR A 57 -5.35 -16.34 -0.66
C TYR A 57 -5.48 -17.84 -0.36
N SER A 58 -4.80 -18.33 0.68
CA SER A 58 -4.87 -19.76 1.06
C SER A 58 -6.29 -20.22 1.39
N ALA A 59 -7.14 -19.32 1.92
CA ALA A 59 -8.52 -19.65 2.30
C ALA A 59 -9.42 -19.96 1.09
N ILE A 60 -9.15 -19.34 -0.06
CA ILE A 60 -9.88 -19.63 -1.30
C ILE A 60 -9.23 -20.75 -2.12
N LEU A 61 -7.90 -20.83 -2.09
CA LEU A 61 -7.12 -21.78 -2.90
C LEU A 61 -7.27 -23.22 -2.40
N ILE A 62 -7.14 -23.44 -1.08
CA ILE A 62 -7.10 -24.81 -0.53
C ILE A 62 -8.39 -25.59 -0.82
N PRO A 63 -9.61 -25.03 -0.62
CA PRO A 63 -10.83 -25.72 -0.99
C PRO A 63 -10.90 -26.08 -2.48
N GLN A 64 -10.38 -25.22 -3.36
CA GLN A 64 -10.34 -25.49 -4.80
C GLN A 64 -9.36 -26.62 -5.15
N LEU A 65 -8.21 -26.68 -4.49
CA LEU A 65 -7.23 -27.76 -4.70
C LEU A 65 -7.64 -29.09 -4.06
N GLN A 66 -8.52 -29.07 -3.06
CA GLN A 66 -9.06 -30.28 -2.45
C GLN A 66 -10.32 -30.80 -3.15
N ASP A 67 -10.85 -30.06 -4.12
CA ASP A 67 -11.98 -30.50 -4.92
C ASP A 67 -11.58 -31.73 -5.78
N PRO A 68 -12.36 -32.82 -5.76
CA PRO A 68 -12.09 -34.01 -6.57
C PRO A 68 -12.07 -33.76 -8.08
N THR A 69 -12.62 -32.64 -8.56
CA THR A 69 -12.61 -32.23 -9.96
C THR A 69 -11.42 -31.34 -10.31
N SER A 70 -10.61 -30.93 -9.32
CA SER A 70 -9.43 -30.10 -9.53
C SER A 70 -8.40 -30.84 -10.39
N PRO A 71 -7.79 -30.16 -11.39
CA PRO A 71 -6.66 -30.71 -12.14
C PRO A 71 -5.41 -30.88 -11.26
N LEU A 72 -5.33 -30.17 -10.13
CA LEU A 72 -4.25 -30.28 -9.16
C LEU A 72 -4.87 -30.58 -7.79
N GLN A 73 -4.90 -31.86 -7.44
CA GLN A 73 -5.40 -32.32 -6.15
C GLN A 73 -4.28 -32.30 -5.12
N VAL A 74 -4.59 -31.78 -3.93
CA VAL A 74 -3.65 -31.77 -2.80
C VAL A 74 -4.26 -32.43 -1.58
N ASN A 75 -3.45 -33.16 -0.84
CA ASN A 75 -3.85 -33.71 0.45
C ASN A 75 -3.75 -32.64 1.57
N THR A 76 -4.19 -33.00 2.78
CA THR A 76 -4.19 -32.08 3.93
C THR A 76 -2.79 -31.62 4.33
N GLU A 77 -1.78 -32.47 4.18
CA GLU A 77 -0.39 -32.14 4.51
C GLU A 77 0.18 -31.12 3.50
N GLU A 78 -0.04 -31.36 2.20
CA GLU A 78 0.36 -30.47 1.12
C GLU A 78 -0.33 -29.10 1.22
N ALA A 79 -1.64 -29.09 1.52
CA ALA A 79 -2.39 -27.86 1.79
C ALA A 79 -1.81 -27.09 2.99
N SER A 80 -1.37 -27.81 4.03
CA SER A 80 -0.76 -27.19 5.21
C SER A 80 0.59 -26.55 4.86
N TRP A 81 1.41 -27.21 4.02
CA TRP A 81 2.63 -26.60 3.49
C TRP A 81 2.36 -25.32 2.69
N ILE A 82 1.38 -25.34 1.78
CA ILE A 82 0.96 -24.15 1.01
C ILE A 82 0.54 -23.00 1.92
N ALA A 83 -0.24 -23.30 2.97
CA ALA A 83 -0.71 -22.30 3.93
C ALA A 83 0.43 -21.70 4.74
N SER A 84 1.30 -22.55 5.29
CA SER A 84 2.42 -22.13 6.15
C SER A 84 3.48 -21.34 5.38
N LEU A 85 3.70 -21.64 4.09
CA LEU A 85 4.65 -20.91 3.26
C LEU A 85 4.33 -19.41 3.16
N GLY A 86 3.05 -19.03 3.17
CA GLY A 86 2.64 -17.63 3.15
C GLY A 86 2.92 -16.84 4.44
N VAL A 87 3.41 -17.51 5.49
CA VAL A 87 3.71 -16.88 6.79
C VAL A 87 5.19 -17.08 7.16
N ILE A 88 5.77 -18.24 6.89
CA ILE A 88 7.15 -18.57 7.26
C ILE A 88 8.18 -17.68 6.54
N THR A 89 7.82 -17.12 5.38
CA THR A 89 8.68 -16.23 4.59
C THR A 89 8.65 -14.79 5.08
N ASN A 90 7.63 -14.39 5.85
CA ASN A 90 7.46 -13.02 6.34
C ASN A 90 8.65 -12.49 7.15
N PRO A 91 9.27 -13.25 8.09
CA PRO A 91 10.44 -12.77 8.81
C PRO A 91 11.63 -12.49 7.89
N LEU A 92 11.86 -13.34 6.90
CA LEU A 92 12.93 -13.17 5.92
C LEU A 92 12.67 -11.93 5.05
N GLY A 93 11.43 -11.77 4.58
CA GLY A 93 11.01 -10.59 3.84
C GLY A 93 11.14 -9.30 4.65
N ALA A 94 10.80 -9.33 5.94
CA ALA A 94 10.93 -8.19 6.84
C ALA A 94 12.40 -7.76 7.00
N ILE A 95 13.31 -8.70 7.25
CA ILE A 95 14.75 -8.42 7.35
C ILE A 95 15.28 -7.85 6.03
N LEU A 96 14.99 -8.50 4.91
CA LEU A 96 15.44 -8.04 3.59
C LEU A 96 14.90 -6.64 3.26
N SER A 97 13.63 -6.38 3.57
CA SER A 97 13.01 -5.07 3.35
C SER A 97 13.66 -3.97 4.20
N GLY A 98 14.04 -4.28 5.44
CA GLY A 98 14.76 -3.36 6.32
C GLY A 98 16.12 -2.98 5.73
N LEU A 99 16.90 -3.97 5.31
CA LEU A 99 18.22 -3.76 4.68
C LEU A 99 18.11 -2.96 3.37
N LEU A 100 17.15 -3.30 2.51
CA LEU A 100 16.90 -2.57 1.26
C LEU A 100 16.52 -1.10 1.53
N MET A 101 15.74 -0.86 2.58
CA MET A 101 15.31 0.48 2.96
C MET A 101 16.46 1.34 3.50
N GLU A 102 17.40 0.76 4.23
CA GLU A 102 18.63 1.43 4.67
C GLU A 102 19.55 1.78 3.50
N TRP A 103 19.71 0.86 2.54
CA TRP A 103 20.67 1.02 1.43
C TRP A 103 20.16 1.91 0.29
N LEU A 104 18.89 1.77 -0.10
CA LEU A 104 18.33 2.41 -1.31
C LEU A 104 17.37 3.55 -0.98
N GLY A 105 17.00 3.69 0.29
CA GLY A 105 15.98 4.62 0.76
C GLY A 105 14.55 4.10 0.59
N ARG A 106 13.63 4.64 1.41
CA ARG A 106 12.23 4.16 1.56
C ARG A 106 11.46 4.06 0.24
N LYS A 107 11.54 5.07 -0.64
CA LYS A 107 10.76 5.09 -1.89
C LYS A 107 11.16 3.97 -2.84
N LYS A 108 12.46 3.79 -3.07
CA LYS A 108 12.97 2.77 -3.99
C LYS A 108 12.75 1.37 -3.42
N ALA A 109 12.93 1.20 -2.10
CA ALA A 109 12.65 -0.06 -1.43
C ALA A 109 11.20 -0.51 -1.64
N VAL A 110 10.21 0.38 -1.44
CA VAL A 110 8.79 0.06 -1.68
C VAL A 110 8.54 -0.35 -3.14
N GLN A 111 9.13 0.36 -4.11
CA GLN A 111 8.99 0.02 -5.54
C GLN A 111 9.64 -1.33 -5.89
N LEU A 112 10.80 -1.63 -5.31
CA LEU A 112 11.51 -2.88 -5.55
C LEU A 112 10.80 -4.08 -4.95
N VAL A 113 10.16 -3.94 -3.79
CA VAL A 113 9.36 -5.00 -3.15
C VAL A 113 8.13 -5.36 -3.99
N SER A 114 7.58 -4.42 -4.77
CA SER A 114 6.47 -4.74 -5.68
C SER A 114 6.87 -5.74 -6.78
N ILE A 115 8.14 -5.82 -7.17
CA ILE A 115 8.63 -6.74 -8.22
C ILE A 115 8.48 -8.21 -7.80
N PRO A 116 9.04 -8.69 -6.67
CA PRO A 116 8.85 -10.07 -6.24
C PRO A 116 7.38 -10.39 -5.97
N PHE A 117 6.57 -9.44 -5.42
CA PHE A 117 5.12 -9.66 -5.28
C PHE A 117 4.45 -9.97 -6.62
N LEU A 118 4.72 -9.17 -7.66
CA LEU A 118 4.18 -9.41 -9.00
C LEU A 118 4.66 -10.75 -9.57
N LEU A 119 5.96 -11.05 -9.44
CA LEU A 119 6.52 -12.32 -9.91
C LEU A 119 5.89 -13.53 -9.20
N GLY A 120 5.70 -13.46 -7.88
CA GLY A 120 5.05 -14.51 -7.09
C GLY A 120 3.63 -14.77 -7.56
N TRP A 121 2.83 -13.72 -7.77
CA TRP A 121 1.47 -13.85 -8.32
C TRP A 121 1.46 -14.45 -9.73
N LEU A 122 2.41 -14.06 -10.59
CA LEU A 122 2.54 -14.64 -11.93
C LEU A 122 2.90 -16.12 -11.88
N ILE A 123 3.83 -16.51 -11.01
CA ILE A 123 4.22 -17.92 -10.81
C ILE A 123 3.03 -18.75 -10.31
N ILE A 124 2.25 -18.22 -9.36
CA ILE A 124 1.02 -18.87 -8.90
C ILE A 124 0.03 -19.04 -10.06
N ALA A 125 -0.16 -18.00 -10.88
CA ALA A 125 -1.13 -18.01 -11.99
C ALA A 125 -0.79 -19.04 -13.08
N VAL A 126 0.50 -19.28 -13.35
CA VAL A 126 0.96 -20.28 -14.34
C VAL A 126 1.29 -21.63 -13.71
N SER A 127 1.08 -21.80 -12.41
CA SER A 127 1.46 -23.02 -11.71
C SER A 127 0.69 -24.24 -12.22
N SER A 128 1.41 -25.29 -12.59
CA SER A 128 0.84 -26.55 -13.10
C SER A 128 1.09 -27.73 -12.17
N ASN A 129 1.83 -27.52 -11.09
CA ASN A 129 2.13 -28.52 -10.08
C ASN A 129 2.32 -27.85 -8.71
N LEU A 130 2.26 -28.67 -7.66
CA LEU A 130 2.42 -28.24 -6.27
C LEU A 130 3.74 -27.51 -6.03
N PHE A 131 4.83 -27.95 -6.66
CA PHE A 131 6.15 -27.37 -6.44
C PHE A 131 6.25 -25.92 -6.92
N ILE A 132 5.78 -25.63 -8.14
CA ILE A 132 5.74 -24.27 -8.70
C ILE A 132 4.80 -23.39 -7.88
N LEU A 133 3.66 -23.93 -7.45
CA LEU A 133 2.74 -23.22 -6.58
C LEU A 133 3.40 -22.85 -5.24
N CYS A 134 4.12 -23.78 -4.61
CA CYS A 134 4.87 -23.55 -3.37
C CYS A 134 5.97 -22.49 -3.56
N ILE A 135 6.69 -22.49 -4.70
CA ILE A 135 7.65 -21.44 -5.03
C ILE A 135 6.97 -20.08 -5.11
N GLY A 136 5.85 -20.00 -5.85
CA GLY A 136 5.08 -18.77 -5.95
C GLY A 136 4.64 -18.26 -4.58
N ARG A 137 4.15 -19.15 -3.71
CA ARG A 137 3.75 -18.84 -2.34
C ARG A 137 4.90 -18.40 -1.45
N ALA A 138 6.10 -18.92 -1.65
CA ALA A 138 7.28 -18.51 -0.90
C ALA A 138 7.80 -17.13 -1.32
N ILE A 139 7.51 -16.70 -2.55
CA ILE A 139 7.92 -15.39 -3.09
C ILE A 139 6.93 -14.28 -2.71
N THR A 140 5.63 -14.59 -2.65
CA THR A 140 4.56 -13.67 -2.21
C THR A 140 4.52 -13.48 -0.70
#